data_AF-A0A6C0CDW3-F1
#
_entry.id   AF-A0A6C0CDW3-F1
#
_cell.length_a   1.000
_cell.length_b   1.000
_cell.length_c   1.000
_cell.angle_alpha   90.00
_cell.angle_beta   90.00
_cell.angle_gamma   90.00
#
_symmetry.space_group_name_H-M   'P 1'
#
loop_
_entity.id
_entity.type
_entity.pdbx_description
1 polymer ?
#
loop_
_entity_poly.entity_id
_entity_poly.type
_entity_poly.pdbx_seq_one_letter_code
_entity_poly.pdbx_strand_id
1 'polypeptide(L)'
;MINIIIDNRETELYKDIIERDLDKYKDKITITKEQLELGDIIIKIGDNPESIFVYERKTMNDMISSVKDGRYKEQKTRLISNFENINYIIEGTDIICSNNSHSQQLLTSIYYYSMYRDNINVLFTKNVKDTVTLILLISTKMVDKPENFKKQSKEDKEQKEPIEYIDVCKIKSKKISNIDKDTCYLLQLSQIPTISKQLAKNIKEVYPNLKSLLAILEDEKRIEILMKISGIGLNKANKIVEYLCD
;
A
#
# COMPACT_ATOMS: atom_id res chain seq x y z
N MET A 1 -9.50 0.94 21.27
CA MET A 1 -8.38 0.74 22.21
C MET A 1 -7.44 -0.29 21.59
N ILE A 2 -6.13 -0.09 21.70
CA ILE A 2 -5.12 -1.02 21.22
C ILE A 2 -4.49 -1.70 22.44
N ASN A 3 -4.36 -3.02 22.39
CA ASN A 3 -3.69 -3.79 23.45
C ASN A 3 -2.42 -4.42 22.86
N ILE A 4 -1.27 -4.03 23.40
CA ILE A 4 0.05 -4.60 23.08
C ILE A 4 0.39 -5.57 24.21
N ILE A 5 0.52 -6.84 23.88
CA ILE A 5 0.85 -7.92 24.81
C ILE A 5 2.23 -8.42 24.44
N ILE A 6 3.17 -8.41 25.38
CA ILE A 6 4.55 -8.85 25.16
C ILE A 6 4.80 -10.13 25.95
N ASP A 7 5.44 -11.12 25.31
CA ASP A 7 5.80 -12.37 25.97
C ASP A 7 6.73 -12.13 27.17
N ASN A 8 6.53 -12.91 28.24
CA ASN A 8 7.30 -12.78 29.47
C ASN A 8 8.83 -12.89 29.29
N ARG A 9 9.27 -13.66 28.29
CA ARG A 9 10.67 -13.88 27.93
C ARG A 9 11.32 -12.65 27.31
N GLU A 10 10.54 -11.78 26.67
CA GLU A 10 11.00 -10.53 26.02
C GLU A 10 11.18 -9.38 27.03
N THR A 11 12.08 -9.60 28.00
CA THR A 11 12.29 -8.68 29.13
C THR A 11 12.82 -7.31 28.74
N GLU A 12 13.83 -7.25 27.87
CA GLU A 12 14.44 -6.00 27.40
C GLU A 12 13.45 -5.18 26.55
N LEU A 13 12.74 -5.85 25.64
CA LEU A 13 11.71 -5.23 24.81
C LEU A 13 10.60 -4.59 25.66
N TYR A 14 10.09 -5.33 26.65
CA TYR A 14 9.05 -4.81 27.54
C TYR A 14 9.56 -3.62 28.36
N LYS A 15 10.78 -3.68 28.88
CA LYS A 15 11.37 -2.56 29.62
C LYS A 15 11.48 -1.32 28.73
N ASP A 16 12.02 -1.47 27.53
CA ASP A 16 12.23 -0.34 26.64
C ASP A 16 10.89 0.23 26.13
N ILE A 17 9.83 -0.57 25.97
CA ILE A 17 8.52 -0.06 25.52
C ILE A 17 7.82 0.76 26.60
N ILE A 18 7.90 0.35 27.87
CA ILE A 18 7.24 1.08 28.98
C ILE A 18 7.96 2.38 29.35
N GLU A 19 9.26 2.47 29.06
CA GLU A 19 10.05 3.69 29.26
C GLU A 19 9.76 4.76 28.19
N ARG A 20 9.05 4.42 27.10
CA ARG A 20 8.67 5.39 26.07
C ARG A 20 7.45 6.19 26.49
N ASP A 21 7.53 7.51 26.31
CA ASP A 21 6.36 8.37 26.42
C ASP A 21 5.45 8.20 25.18
N LEU A 22 4.17 7.95 25.43
CA LEU A 22 3.14 7.80 24.39
C LEU A 22 2.36 9.10 24.16
N ASP A 23 2.66 10.17 24.91
CA ASP A 23 2.01 11.49 24.83
C ASP A 23 0.47 11.33 24.73
N LYS A 24 -0.09 11.74 23.59
CA LYS A 24 -1.52 11.73 23.24
C LYS A 24 -2.16 10.34 23.09
N TYR A 25 -1.37 9.26 23.14
CA TYR A 25 -1.85 7.89 22.92
C TYR A 25 -1.95 7.06 24.20
N LYS A 26 -1.55 7.61 25.35
CA LYS A 26 -1.50 6.89 26.64
C LYS A 26 -2.83 6.24 27.02
N ASP A 27 -3.96 6.94 26.81
CA ASP A 27 -5.30 6.41 27.14
C ASP A 27 -5.89 5.49 26.05
N LYS A 28 -5.16 5.30 24.94
CA LYS A 28 -5.62 4.55 23.77
C LYS A 28 -4.85 3.26 23.55
N ILE A 29 -3.66 3.12 24.15
CA ILE A 29 -2.77 1.98 24.04
C ILE A 29 -2.52 1.42 25.43
N THR A 30 -2.92 0.17 25.65
CA THR A 30 -2.59 -0.60 26.85
C THR A 30 -1.41 -1.51 26.54
N ILE A 31 -0.41 -1.56 27.42
CA ILE A 31 0.74 -2.46 27.27
C ILE A 31 0.76 -3.43 28.45
N THR A 32 0.69 -4.73 28.16
CA THR A 32 0.74 -5.80 29.16
C THR A 32 1.88 -6.76 28.87
N LYS A 33 2.26 -7.50 29.91
CA LYS A 33 3.29 -8.55 29.85
C LYS A 33 2.64 -9.86 30.30
N GLU A 34 2.64 -10.86 29.42
CA GLU A 34 1.91 -12.13 29.63
C GLU A 34 2.73 -13.31 29.09
N GLN A 35 2.39 -14.53 29.50
CA GLN A 35 2.97 -15.73 28.90
C GLN A 35 2.23 -16.00 27.58
N LEU A 36 2.94 -15.92 26.45
CA LEU A 36 2.36 -16.25 25.16
C LEU A 36 2.68 -17.70 24.79
N GLU A 37 1.70 -18.40 24.23
CA GLU A 37 1.93 -19.73 23.66
C GLU A 37 2.60 -19.66 22.29
N LEU A 38 2.35 -18.57 21.55
CA LEU A 38 2.81 -18.32 20.19
C LEU A 38 3.08 -16.83 19.97
N GLY A 39 4.19 -16.54 19.29
CA GLY A 39 4.66 -15.18 19.06
C GLY A 39 5.32 -14.56 20.29
N ASP A 40 5.99 -13.45 20.05
CA ASP A 40 6.71 -12.67 21.06
C ASP A 40 5.96 -11.37 21.41
N ILE A 41 5.15 -10.87 20.46
CA ILE A 41 4.34 -9.68 20.63
C ILE A 41 2.99 -9.90 19.95
N ILE A 42 1.91 -9.52 20.61
CA ILE A 42 0.56 -9.50 20.03
C ILE A 42 0.00 -8.09 20.14
N ILE A 43 -0.48 -7.55 19.02
CA ILE A 43 -1.23 -6.29 18.99
C ILE A 43 -2.68 -6.61 18.64
N LYS A 44 -3.62 -6.23 19.51
CA LYS A 44 -5.06 -6.40 19.30
C LYS A 44 -5.75 -5.06 19.12
N ILE A 45 -6.63 -4.95 18.12
CA ILE A 45 -7.48 -3.77 17.89
C ILE A 45 -8.90 -4.06 18.40
N GLY A 46 -9.20 -3.58 19.61
CA GLY A 46 -10.45 -3.94 20.30
C GLY A 46 -10.54 -5.45 20.56
N ASP A 47 -11.77 -5.98 20.59
CA ASP A 47 -12.04 -7.37 20.98
C ASP A 47 -12.23 -8.32 19.78
N ASN A 48 -12.04 -7.86 18.54
CA ASN A 48 -12.22 -8.69 17.35
C ASN A 48 -11.02 -9.64 17.14
N PRO A 49 -11.23 -10.97 17.12
CA PRO A 49 -10.18 -11.95 16.83
C PRO A 49 -9.48 -11.75 15.47
N GLU A 50 -10.18 -11.23 14.46
CA GLU A 50 -9.62 -10.97 13.12
C GLU A 50 -8.69 -9.75 13.09
N SER A 51 -8.67 -8.96 14.17
CA SER A 51 -7.83 -7.77 14.33
C SER A 51 -6.65 -8.03 15.28
N ILE A 52 -6.16 -9.27 15.28
CA ILE A 52 -4.97 -9.71 16.01
C ILE A 52 -3.79 -9.75 15.04
N PHE A 53 -2.72 -9.07 15.43
CA PHE A 53 -1.43 -9.05 14.74
C PHE A 53 -0.40 -9.71 15.64
N VAL A 54 0.17 -10.83 15.18
CA VAL A 54 1.22 -11.54 15.90
C VAL A 54 2.58 -11.20 15.29
N TYR A 55 3.57 -11.00 16.14
CA TYR A 55 4.95 -10.75 15.77
C TYR A 55 5.86 -11.77 16.43
N GLU A 56 6.65 -12.47 15.62
CA GLU A 56 7.76 -13.32 16.07
C GLU A 56 9.07 -12.55 15.84
N ARG A 57 9.85 -12.36 16.90
CA ARG A 57 11.10 -11.62 16.91
C ARG A 57 12.28 -12.60 16.83
N LYS A 58 13.20 -12.36 15.91
CA LYS A 58 14.35 -13.24 15.70
C LYS A 58 15.59 -12.47 15.33
N THR A 59 16.72 -12.80 15.94
CA THR A 59 18.01 -12.41 15.36
C THR A 59 18.37 -13.33 14.20
N MET A 60 19.32 -12.91 13.37
CA MET A 60 19.88 -13.75 12.32
C MET A 60 20.40 -15.10 12.86
N ASN A 61 21.10 -15.07 13.99
CA ASN A 61 21.70 -16.27 14.58
C ASN A 61 20.62 -17.23 15.11
N ASP A 62 19.58 -16.69 15.75
CA ASP A 62 18.45 -17.48 16.24
C ASP A 62 17.68 -18.11 15.08
N MET A 63 17.52 -17.39 13.97
CA MET A 63 16.90 -17.93 12.75
C MET A 63 17.71 -19.11 12.21
N ILE A 64 19.02 -18.95 12.02
CA ILE A 64 19.90 -20.03 11.53
C ILE A 64 19.86 -21.24 12.46
N SER A 65 19.97 -21.01 13.77
CA SER A 65 19.92 -22.08 14.77
C SER A 65 18.59 -22.84 14.71
N SER A 66 17.46 -22.11 14.66
CA SER A 66 16.12 -22.71 14.60
C SER A 66 15.83 -23.48 13.31
N VAL A 67 16.52 -23.16 12.22
CA VAL A 67 16.38 -23.92 10.97
C VAL A 67 17.12 -25.23 11.09
N LYS A 68 18.33 -25.20 11.68
CA LYS A 68 19.16 -26.41 11.87
C LYS A 68 18.51 -27.43 12.80
N ASP A 69 17.86 -26.98 13.86
CA ASP A 69 17.19 -27.85 14.84
C ASP A 69 15.72 -28.16 14.50
N GLY A 70 15.19 -27.57 13.42
CA GLY A 70 13.82 -27.81 12.95
C GLY A 70 12.73 -26.97 13.63
N ARG A 71 13.04 -26.21 14.70
CA ARG A 71 12.06 -25.38 15.43
C ARG A 71 11.41 -24.33 14.54
N TYR A 72 12.14 -23.77 13.58
CA TYR A 72 11.61 -22.77 12.65
C TYR A 72 10.37 -23.29 11.89
N LYS A 73 10.42 -24.55 11.43
CA LYS A 73 9.31 -25.13 10.66
C LYS A 73 8.09 -25.36 11.55
N GLU A 74 8.29 -25.86 12.77
CA GLU A 74 7.21 -26.10 13.74
C GLU A 74 6.54 -24.78 14.17
N GLN A 75 7.35 -23.80 14.60
CA GLN A 75 6.88 -22.48 15.04
C GLN A 75 6.08 -21.79 13.94
N LYS A 76 6.63 -21.75 12.72
CA LYS A 76 5.94 -21.16 11.57
C LYS A 76 4.62 -21.88 11.27
N THR A 77 4.61 -23.20 11.32
CA THR A 77 3.39 -23.98 11.04
C THR A 77 2.30 -23.62 12.05
N ARG A 78 2.64 -23.54 13.35
CA ARG A 78 1.68 -23.15 14.39
C ARG A 78 1.21 -21.70 14.22
N LEU A 79 2.10 -20.77 13.88
CA LEU A 79 1.69 -19.39 13.61
C LEU A 79 0.68 -19.33 12.46
N ILE A 80 0.96 -19.98 11.33
CA ILE A 80 0.07 -20.03 10.15
C ILE A 80 -1.28 -20.66 10.48
N SER A 81 -1.30 -21.70 11.31
CA SER A 81 -2.55 -22.37 11.68
C SER A 81 -3.42 -21.58 12.66
N ASN A 82 -2.85 -20.62 13.40
CA ASN A 82 -3.56 -19.91 14.48
C ASN A 82 -3.81 -18.42 14.21
N PHE A 83 -3.07 -17.80 13.29
CA PHE A 83 -3.14 -16.37 13.06
C PHE A 83 -3.22 -16.01 11.58
N GLU A 84 -3.96 -14.94 11.32
CA GLU A 84 -4.18 -14.42 9.98
C GLU A 84 -3.21 -13.30 9.58
N ASN A 85 -2.70 -12.55 10.56
CA ASN A 85 -1.79 -11.41 10.35
C ASN A 85 -0.47 -11.70 11.07
N ILE A 86 0.41 -12.42 10.39
CA ILE A 86 1.68 -12.88 10.95
C ILE A 86 2.81 -11.99 10.44
N ASN A 87 3.68 -11.60 11.37
CA ASN A 87 4.80 -10.73 11.09
C ASN A 87 6.06 -11.30 11.73
N TYR A 88 7.16 -11.32 10.99
CA TYR A 88 8.50 -11.58 11.53
C TYR A 88 9.23 -10.26 11.68
N ILE A 89 9.90 -10.08 12.82
CA ILE A 89 10.82 -8.98 13.05
C ILE A 89 12.22 -9.57 13.12
N ILE A 90 13.02 -9.29 12.09
CA ILE A 90 14.40 -9.76 12.00
C ILE A 90 15.35 -8.64 12.41
N GLU A 91 16.09 -8.89 13.48
CA GLU A 91 17.00 -7.88 14.04
C GLU A 91 18.45 -8.03 13.56
N GLY A 92 19.15 -6.90 13.46
CA GLY A 92 20.59 -6.84 13.27
C GLY A 92 21.06 -7.19 11.86
N THR A 93 20.16 -7.14 10.88
CA THR A 93 20.46 -7.46 9.49
C THR A 93 19.47 -6.78 8.54
N ASP A 94 19.77 -6.82 7.24
CA ASP A 94 18.93 -6.31 6.16
C ASP A 94 18.53 -7.45 5.21
N ILE A 95 17.51 -7.20 4.38
CA ILE A 95 16.99 -8.16 3.40
C ILE A 95 18.04 -8.57 2.35
N ILE A 96 18.91 -7.63 1.96
CA ILE A 96 20.00 -7.84 1.01
C ILE A 96 21.30 -7.60 1.78
N CYS A 97 21.86 -8.63 2.42
CA CYS A 97 23.21 -8.52 2.97
C CYS A 97 24.21 -8.82 1.85
N SER A 98 25.13 -7.90 1.57
CA SER A 98 26.12 -7.95 0.47
C SER A 98 27.22 -9.01 0.65
N ASN A 99 27.20 -9.76 1.74
CA ASN A 99 28.23 -10.74 2.07
C ASN A 99 27.81 -12.14 1.60
N ASN A 100 28.58 -12.72 0.68
CA ASN A 100 28.38 -14.02 0.03
C ASN A 100 28.62 -15.23 0.96
N SER A 101 27.98 -15.26 2.13
CA SER A 101 28.00 -16.45 3.01
C SER A 101 26.87 -17.42 2.64
N HIS A 102 27.10 -18.72 2.80
CA HIS A 102 26.06 -19.75 2.61
C HIS A 102 24.84 -19.51 3.51
N SER A 103 25.06 -18.99 4.72
CA SER A 103 24.00 -18.59 5.64
C SER A 103 23.11 -17.49 5.08
N GLN A 104 23.65 -16.59 4.25
CA GLN A 104 22.89 -15.52 3.62
C GLN A 104 21.89 -16.04 2.57
N GLN A 105 22.31 -17.01 1.74
CA GLN A 105 21.41 -17.61 0.74
C GLN A 105 20.24 -18.33 1.41
N LEU A 106 20.51 -19.03 2.51
CA LEU A 106 19.47 -19.67 3.31
C LEU A 106 18.48 -18.63 3.88
N LEU A 107 19.00 -17.57 4.51
CA LEU A 107 18.17 -16.53 5.13
C LEU A 107 17.32 -15.76 4.12
N THR A 108 17.91 -15.34 3.00
CA THR A 108 17.16 -14.66 1.92
C THR A 108 16.04 -15.54 1.37
N SER A 109 16.32 -16.83 1.17
CA SER A 109 15.28 -17.81 0.78
C SER A 109 14.17 -17.89 1.84
N ILE A 110 14.52 -17.94 3.12
CA ILE A 110 13.56 -17.94 4.23
C ILE A 110 12.69 -16.69 4.19
N TYR A 111 13.28 -15.50 4.04
CA TYR A 111 12.54 -14.23 4.01
C TYR A 111 11.56 -14.19 2.84
N TYR A 112 12.04 -14.50 1.63
CA TYR A 112 11.20 -14.46 0.43
C TYR A 112 10.11 -15.51 0.44
N TYR A 113 10.39 -16.74 0.87
CA TYR A 113 9.33 -17.74 1.00
C TYR A 113 8.32 -17.38 2.08
N SER A 114 8.75 -16.76 3.18
CA SER A 114 7.83 -16.26 4.21
C SER A 114 6.89 -15.20 3.63
N MET A 115 7.44 -14.21 2.92
CA MET A 115 6.65 -13.13 2.30
C MET A 115 5.70 -13.62 1.19
N TYR A 116 6.23 -14.33 0.20
CA TYR A 116 5.51 -14.57 -1.05
C TYR A 116 4.74 -15.88 -1.09
N ARG A 117 5.23 -16.93 -0.40
CA ARG A 117 4.57 -18.23 -0.36
C ARG A 117 3.67 -18.36 0.86
N ASP A 118 4.18 -17.94 2.02
CA ASP A 118 3.53 -18.17 3.31
C ASP A 118 2.68 -16.96 3.78
N ASN A 119 2.69 -15.85 3.04
CA ASN A 119 1.98 -14.60 3.34
C ASN A 119 2.27 -14.04 4.75
N ILE A 120 3.54 -14.16 5.18
CA ILE A 120 4.08 -13.62 6.42
C ILE A 120 4.85 -12.35 6.11
N ASN A 121 4.48 -11.23 6.73
CA ASN A 121 5.25 -10.00 6.59
C ASN A 121 6.62 -10.15 7.26
N VAL A 122 7.69 -9.66 6.66
CA VAL A 122 9.02 -9.66 7.29
C VAL A 122 9.51 -8.22 7.37
N LEU A 123 9.76 -7.78 8.60
CA LEU A 123 10.19 -6.45 8.99
C LEU A 123 11.63 -6.56 9.50
N PHE A 124 12.45 -5.56 9.19
CA PHE A 124 13.86 -5.53 9.61
C PHE A 124 14.09 -4.35 10.54
N THR A 125 14.82 -4.59 11.64
CA THR A 125 15.20 -3.57 12.61
C THR A 125 16.66 -3.76 12.99
N LYS A 126 17.34 -2.70 13.43
CA LYS A 126 18.76 -2.83 13.75
C LYS A 126 19.01 -3.47 15.11
N ASN A 127 18.07 -3.26 16.04
CA ASN A 127 18.17 -3.68 17.44
C ASN A 127 16.80 -3.58 18.12
N VAL A 128 16.75 -3.98 19.40
CA VAL A 128 15.55 -3.98 20.26
C VAL A 128 14.90 -2.59 20.30
N LYS A 129 15.68 -1.50 20.40
CA LYS A 129 15.14 -0.13 20.49
C LYS A 129 14.41 0.29 19.21
N ASP A 130 14.93 -0.14 18.06
CA ASP A 130 14.27 0.08 16.77
C ASP A 130 12.99 -0.78 16.68
N THR A 131 13.00 -2.00 17.21
CA THR A 131 11.80 -2.85 17.32
C THR A 131 10.73 -2.22 18.20
N VAL A 132 11.09 -1.68 19.36
CA VAL A 132 10.18 -0.90 20.22
C VAL A 132 9.57 0.26 19.44
N THR A 133 10.41 1.02 18.74
CA THR A 133 9.96 2.17 17.94
C THR A 133 8.99 1.74 16.83
N LEU A 134 9.29 0.64 16.14
CA LEU A 134 8.44 0.06 15.11
C LEU A 134 7.06 -0.33 15.65
N ILE A 135 7.02 -1.09 16.76
CA ILE A 135 5.78 -1.57 17.38
C ILE A 135 4.91 -0.39 17.83
N LEU A 136 5.50 0.62 18.45
CA LEU A 136 4.77 1.83 18.86
C LEU A 136 4.26 2.62 17.66
N LEU A 137 5.09 2.83 16.63
CA LEU A 137 4.66 3.54 15.42
C LEU A 137 3.48 2.85 14.74
N ILE A 138 3.55 1.53 14.55
CA ILE A 138 2.43 0.74 14.01
C ILE A 138 1.18 0.94 14.87
N SER A 139 1.32 0.81 16.19
CA SER A 139 0.22 0.97 17.13
C SER A 139 -0.42 2.36 17.04
N THR A 140 0.37 3.44 16.92
CA THR A 140 -0.19 4.79 16.73
C THR A 140 -1.00 4.92 15.44
N LYS A 141 -0.57 4.27 14.34
CA LYS A 141 -1.33 4.26 13.08
C LYS A 141 -2.62 3.46 13.19
N MET A 142 -2.60 2.34 13.92
CA MET A 142 -3.80 1.56 14.23
C MET A 142 -4.78 2.34 15.10
N VAL A 143 -4.29 3.17 16.03
CA VAL A 143 -5.15 4.10 16.80
C VAL A 143 -5.76 5.17 15.90
N ASP A 144 -4.96 5.79 15.03
CA ASP A 144 -5.40 6.90 14.19
C ASP A 144 -6.45 6.48 13.16
N LYS A 145 -6.32 5.28 12.57
CA LYS A 145 -7.18 4.76 11.50
C LYS A 145 -7.40 3.24 11.60
N PRO A 146 -8.12 2.75 12.62
CA PRO A 146 -8.29 1.31 12.86
C PRO A 146 -8.97 0.58 11.69
N GLU A 147 -9.83 1.26 10.94
CA GLU A 147 -10.54 0.72 9.77
C GLU A 147 -9.61 0.23 8.65
N ASN A 148 -8.39 0.79 8.54
CA ASN A 148 -7.41 0.36 7.55
C ASN A 148 -6.68 -0.93 7.94
N PHE A 149 -6.81 -1.35 9.19
CA PHE A 149 -6.15 -2.53 9.75
C PHE A 149 -7.13 -3.66 10.09
N LYS A 150 -8.42 -3.46 9.82
CA LYS A 150 -9.40 -4.54 9.85
C LYS A 150 -9.37 -5.26 8.51
N LYS A 151 -9.20 -6.58 8.52
CA LYS A 151 -9.48 -7.37 7.31
C LYS A 151 -10.96 -7.17 6.97
N GLN A 152 -11.22 -6.78 5.73
CA GLN A 152 -12.56 -6.85 5.18
C GLN A 152 -12.92 -8.33 5.09
N SER A 153 -14.05 -8.72 5.67
CA SER A 153 -14.59 -10.06 5.47
C SER A 153 -14.78 -10.32 3.97
N LYS A 154 -14.86 -11.60 3.56
CA LYS A 154 -15.17 -11.92 2.16
C LYS A 154 -16.49 -11.28 1.72
N GLU A 155 -17.46 -11.22 2.63
CA GLU A 155 -18.75 -10.56 2.42
C GLU A 155 -18.60 -9.04 2.25
N ASP A 156 -17.73 -8.37 3.02
CA ASP A 156 -17.44 -6.93 2.86
C ASP A 156 -16.75 -6.60 1.52
N LYS A 157 -15.96 -7.53 0.98
CA LYS A 157 -15.29 -7.38 -0.31
C LYS A 157 -16.24 -7.57 -1.49
N GLU A 158 -17.24 -8.44 -1.34
CA GLU A 158 -18.27 -8.67 -2.36
C GLU A 158 -19.34 -7.57 -2.38
N GLN A 159 -19.60 -6.92 -1.24
CA GLN A 159 -20.58 -5.83 -1.14
C GLN A 159 -20.03 -4.43 -1.45
N LYS A 160 -18.70 -4.23 -1.43
CA LYS A 160 -18.12 -2.95 -1.82
C LYS A 160 -18.16 -2.79 -3.33
N GLU A 161 -18.94 -1.82 -3.79
CA GLU A 161 -18.85 -1.35 -5.17
C GLU A 161 -17.38 -1.02 -5.50
N PRO A 162 -16.88 -1.43 -6.68
CA PRO A 162 -15.53 -1.14 -7.08
C PRO A 162 -15.33 0.39 -7.07
N ILE A 163 -14.29 0.86 -6.39
CA ILE A 163 -13.94 2.29 -6.40
C ILE A 163 -13.70 2.69 -7.84
N GLU A 164 -14.55 3.57 -8.38
CA GLU A 164 -14.36 4.07 -9.73
C GLU A 164 -13.12 4.96 -9.78
N TYR A 165 -12.35 4.86 -10.87
CA TYR A 165 -11.12 5.63 -11.05
C TYR A 165 -11.37 7.15 -10.96
N ILE A 166 -12.57 7.61 -11.33
CA ILE A 166 -12.92 9.03 -11.30
C ILE A 166 -13.04 9.57 -9.87
N ASP A 167 -13.44 8.74 -8.91
CA ASP A 167 -13.63 9.14 -7.51
C ASP A 167 -12.29 9.36 -6.78
N VAL A 168 -11.24 8.68 -7.24
CA VAL A 168 -9.87 8.87 -6.73
C VAL A 168 -9.10 9.96 -7.47
N CYS A 169 -9.60 10.41 -8.63
CA CYS A 169 -9.01 11.53 -9.36
C CYS A 169 -9.23 12.82 -8.58
N LYS A 170 -8.17 13.30 -7.90
CA LYS A 170 -8.26 14.53 -7.09
C LYS A 170 -8.57 15.76 -7.95
N ILE A 171 -9.84 16.16 -7.98
CA ILE A 171 -10.26 17.45 -8.53
C ILE A 171 -9.85 18.54 -7.54
N LYS A 172 -8.81 19.31 -7.88
CA LYS A 172 -8.31 20.38 -7.00
C LYS A 172 -9.21 21.62 -7.15
N SER A 173 -10.14 21.83 -6.23
CA SER A 173 -11.07 22.97 -6.22
C SER A 173 -10.42 24.34 -6.46
N LYS A 174 -9.27 24.62 -5.83
CA LYS A 174 -8.49 25.85 -6.05
C LYS A 174 -7.87 25.99 -7.45
N LYS A 175 -7.75 24.90 -8.21
CA LYS A 175 -7.34 24.94 -9.62
C LYS A 175 -8.54 25.19 -10.53
N ILE A 176 -9.72 24.71 -10.14
CA ILE A 176 -10.98 24.93 -10.89
C ILE A 176 -11.29 26.42 -10.97
N SER A 177 -11.03 27.20 -9.92
CA SER A 177 -11.24 28.66 -9.95
C SER A 177 -10.41 29.40 -11.00
N ASN A 178 -9.35 28.77 -11.53
CA ASN A 178 -8.51 29.32 -12.59
C ASN A 178 -8.85 28.75 -13.97
N ILE A 179 -9.89 27.91 -14.09
CA ILE A 179 -10.35 27.34 -15.36
C ILE A 179 -11.43 28.26 -15.93
N ASP A 180 -11.17 28.84 -17.10
CA ASP A 180 -12.16 29.54 -17.93
C ASP A 180 -12.69 28.63 -19.05
N LYS A 181 -13.61 29.14 -19.89
CA LYS A 181 -14.22 28.37 -21.00
C LYS A 181 -13.16 27.80 -21.95
N ASP A 182 -12.14 28.60 -22.24
CA ASP A 182 -11.07 28.27 -23.17
C ASP A 182 -10.15 27.18 -22.61
N THR A 183 -9.74 27.34 -21.36
CA THR A 183 -8.89 26.39 -20.66
C THR A 183 -9.65 25.09 -20.38
N CYS A 184 -10.95 25.16 -20.10
CA CYS A 184 -11.81 23.99 -19.96
C CYS A 184 -11.80 23.15 -21.23
N TYR A 185 -12.04 23.78 -22.39
CA TYR A 185 -12.02 23.09 -23.68
C TYR A 185 -10.65 22.47 -23.99
N LEU A 186 -9.55 23.20 -23.77
CA LEU A 186 -8.20 22.67 -23.95
C LEU A 186 -7.91 21.48 -23.02
N LEU A 187 -8.38 21.53 -21.77
CA LEU A 187 -8.21 20.46 -20.79
C LEU A 187 -9.02 19.22 -21.17
N GLN A 188 -10.25 19.39 -21.66
CA GLN A 188 -11.09 18.31 -22.18
C GLN A 188 -10.40 17.58 -23.33
N LEU A 189 -9.94 18.32 -24.34
CA LEU A 189 -9.19 17.76 -25.47
C LEU A 189 -7.91 17.05 -25.01
N SER A 190 -7.21 17.60 -24.03
CA SER A 190 -5.97 17.02 -23.49
C SER A 190 -6.21 15.74 -22.67
N GLN A 191 -7.46 15.36 -22.38
CA GLN A 191 -7.77 14.05 -21.78
C GLN A 191 -7.93 12.94 -22.82
N ILE A 192 -8.06 13.28 -24.12
CA ILE A 192 -8.08 12.28 -25.19
C ILE A 192 -6.67 11.71 -25.31
N PRO A 193 -6.49 10.37 -25.29
CA PRO A 193 -5.18 9.77 -25.42
C PRO A 193 -4.45 10.29 -26.66
N THR A 194 -3.14 10.51 -26.53
CA THR A 194 -2.23 11.04 -27.57
C THR A 194 -2.40 12.54 -27.91
N ILE A 195 -3.41 13.22 -27.37
CA ILE A 195 -3.62 14.66 -27.59
C ILE A 195 -2.92 15.45 -26.48
N SER A 196 -1.78 16.06 -26.84
CA SER A 196 -1.05 16.97 -25.95
C SER A 196 -1.72 18.34 -25.87
N LYS A 197 -1.33 19.15 -24.87
CA LYS A 197 -1.80 20.54 -24.75
C LYS A 197 -1.52 21.38 -26.01
N GLN A 198 -0.40 21.12 -26.69
CA GLN A 198 -0.07 21.83 -27.92
C GLN A 198 -1.00 21.43 -29.06
N LEU A 199 -1.31 20.13 -29.18
CA LEU A 199 -2.27 19.66 -30.19
C LEU A 199 -3.69 20.15 -29.89
N ALA A 200 -4.09 20.19 -28.61
CA ALA A 200 -5.36 20.79 -28.21
C ALA A 200 -5.46 22.27 -28.62
N LYS A 201 -4.36 23.03 -28.53
CA LYS A 201 -4.30 24.42 -29.04
C LYS A 201 -4.44 24.48 -30.56
N ASN A 202 -3.73 23.63 -31.29
CA ASN A 202 -3.86 23.55 -32.76
C ASN A 202 -5.30 23.19 -33.17
N ILE A 203 -5.97 22.30 -32.45
CA ILE A 203 -7.39 21.97 -32.67
C ILE A 203 -8.26 23.18 -32.40
N LYS A 204 -8.05 23.88 -31.27
CA LYS A 204 -8.80 25.08 -30.91
C LYS A 204 -8.65 26.21 -31.94
N GLU A 205 -7.47 26.38 -32.54
CA GLU A 205 -7.23 27.39 -33.58
C GLU A 205 -8.14 27.20 -34.80
N VAL A 206 -8.43 25.95 -35.17
CA VAL A 206 -9.31 25.61 -36.30
C VAL A 206 -10.78 25.49 -35.85
N TYR A 207 -11.01 24.92 -34.67
CA TYR A 207 -12.33 24.65 -34.08
C TYR A 207 -12.42 25.27 -32.68
N PRO A 208 -12.86 26.54 -32.56
CA PRO A 208 -12.75 27.33 -31.33
C PRO A 208 -13.42 26.76 -30.08
N ASN A 209 -14.40 25.85 -30.24
CA ASN A 209 -15.11 25.24 -29.14
C ASN A 209 -15.55 23.79 -29.48
N LEU A 210 -15.91 23.03 -28.43
CA LEU A 210 -16.30 21.63 -28.58
C LEU A 210 -17.46 21.44 -29.58
N LYS A 211 -18.45 22.34 -29.61
CA LYS A 211 -19.58 22.26 -30.55
C LYS A 211 -19.11 22.34 -32.01
N SER A 212 -18.20 23.27 -32.32
CA SER A 212 -17.64 23.40 -33.66
C SER A 212 -16.82 22.17 -34.09
N LEU A 213 -16.15 21.51 -33.12
CA LEU A 213 -15.44 20.27 -33.37
C LEU A 213 -16.42 19.10 -33.60
N LEU A 214 -17.45 18.94 -32.76
CA LEU A 214 -18.42 17.85 -32.92
C LEU A 214 -19.16 17.94 -34.27
N ALA A 215 -19.49 19.15 -34.74
CA ALA A 215 -20.17 19.34 -36.02
C ALA A 215 -19.39 18.77 -37.22
N ILE A 216 -18.04 18.83 -37.22
CA ILE A 216 -17.25 18.24 -38.31
C ILE A 216 -17.03 16.73 -38.14
N LEU A 217 -17.20 16.20 -36.93
CA LEU A 217 -17.04 14.77 -36.65
C LEU A 217 -18.26 13.94 -37.08
N GLU A 218 -19.36 14.60 -37.43
CA GLU A 218 -20.53 14.01 -38.08
C GLU A 218 -20.31 13.73 -39.58
N ASP A 219 -19.31 14.37 -40.21
CA ASP A 219 -18.98 14.19 -41.63
C ASP A 219 -18.31 12.82 -41.89
N GLU A 220 -18.67 12.15 -42.99
CA GLU A 220 -18.06 10.88 -43.41
C GLU A 220 -16.54 10.98 -43.60
N LYS A 221 -16.04 12.16 -43.97
CA LYS A 221 -14.61 12.47 -44.17
C LYS A 221 -13.93 13.07 -42.94
N ARG A 222 -14.53 12.93 -41.75
CA ARG A 222 -14.01 13.45 -40.46
C ARG A 222 -12.52 13.18 -40.22
N ILE A 223 -12.03 11.99 -40.57
CA ILE A 223 -10.61 11.61 -40.39
C ILE A 223 -9.71 12.47 -41.29
N GLU A 224 -10.05 12.62 -42.57
CA GLU A 224 -9.29 13.45 -43.51
C GLU A 224 -9.29 14.92 -43.11
N ILE A 225 -10.42 15.41 -42.59
CA ILE A 225 -10.57 16.78 -42.09
C ILE A 225 -9.65 17.02 -40.88
N LEU A 226 -9.65 16.11 -39.91
CA LEU A 226 -8.79 16.21 -38.72
C LEU A 226 -7.30 16.17 -39.08
N MET A 227 -6.90 15.36 -40.06
CA MET A 227 -5.51 15.24 -40.50
C MET A 227 -4.95 16.51 -41.15
N LYS A 228 -5.81 17.46 -41.55
CA LYS A 228 -5.36 18.78 -42.03
C LYS A 228 -4.82 19.67 -40.90
N ILE A 229 -5.13 19.36 -39.64
CA ILE A 229 -4.62 20.09 -38.49
C ILE A 229 -3.15 19.71 -38.25
N SER A 230 -2.31 20.72 -38.08
CA SER A 230 -0.88 20.54 -37.82
C SER A 230 -0.61 19.58 -36.65
N GLY A 231 0.15 18.51 -36.92
CA GLY A 231 0.56 17.52 -35.93
C GLY A 231 -0.47 16.41 -35.63
N ILE A 232 -1.63 16.42 -36.29
CA ILE A 232 -2.63 15.35 -36.23
C ILE A 232 -2.42 14.39 -37.40
N GLY A 233 -1.88 13.21 -37.10
CA GLY A 233 -1.82 12.09 -38.05
C GLY A 233 -3.01 11.14 -37.88
N LEU A 234 -3.08 10.12 -38.75
CA LEU A 234 -4.17 9.13 -38.78
C LEU A 234 -4.50 8.54 -37.40
N ASN A 235 -3.49 8.07 -36.66
CA ASN A 235 -3.70 7.47 -35.34
C ASN A 235 -4.37 8.42 -34.34
N LYS A 236 -3.99 9.70 -34.35
CA LYS A 236 -4.54 10.71 -33.45
C LYS A 236 -5.95 11.11 -33.87
N ALA A 237 -6.19 11.22 -35.17
CA ALA A 237 -7.52 11.49 -35.72
C ALA A 237 -8.51 10.39 -35.33
N ASN A 238 -8.11 9.11 -35.48
CA ASN A 238 -8.90 7.97 -35.04
C ASN A 238 -9.19 8.02 -33.54
N LYS A 239 -8.20 8.36 -32.70
CA LYS A 239 -8.42 8.51 -31.24
C LYS A 239 -9.38 9.65 -30.88
N ILE A 240 -9.38 10.76 -31.62
CA ILE A 240 -10.35 11.84 -31.40
C ILE A 240 -11.76 11.35 -31.70
N VAL A 241 -11.95 10.64 -32.82
CA VAL A 241 -13.25 10.08 -33.21
C VAL A 241 -13.74 9.05 -32.19
N GLU A 242 -12.87 8.09 -31.83
CA GLU A 242 -13.17 7.02 -30.86
C GLU A 242 -13.63 7.58 -29.51
N TYR A 243 -13.05 8.68 -29.02
CA TYR A 243 -13.38 9.23 -27.70
C TYR A 243 -14.50 10.28 -27.69
N LEU A 244 -14.93 10.78 -28.85
CA LEU A 244 -15.95 11.83 -28.96
C LEU A 244 -17.22 11.41 -29.69
N CYS A 245 -17.18 10.32 -30.47
CA CYS A 245 -18.29 9.89 -31.33
C CYS A 245 -18.77 8.46 -31.11
N ASP A 246 -17.90 7.56 -30.64
CA ASP A 246 -18.19 6.15 -30.41
C ASP A 246 -18.50 5.90 -28.92
#